data_AF-A0A7S0QDL9-F1
#
_entry.id   AF-A0A7S0QDL9-F1
#
_cell.length_a   1.000
_cell.length_b   1.000
_cell.length_c   1.000
_cell.angle_alpha   90.00
_cell.angle_beta   90.00
_cell.angle_gamma   90.00
#
_symmetry.space_group_name_H-M   'P 1'
#
loop_
_entity.id
_entity.type
_entity.pdbx_description
1 polymer ?
#
loop_
_entity_poly.entity_id
_entity_poly.type
_entity_poly.pdbx_seq_one_letter_code
_entity_poly.pdbx_strand_id
1 'polypeptide(L)'
;PPPPPPRRVPAVERARFGTGTAFITFTRCSAAAAFLEAYTDIRAAARSGRISISPSGVVRSANHWVAAMAHKPEDIVWRNLRYTQSQLVFMVVTVCLILFVAFTFIVTPIFFIQILIFFGDATIEGTPDVNPDAAIALDPASAPVPTKFESYYRSTGGGGSKSNEYWAHLYLRTVARLLLPLFILLVNFFLMPYMVHYAVRSCGFRVVSSRNRAAFCIICAFMLFNVLIIPALSLSGLDEFFQLTRELSFDQVLAVMMLYGSSTAFFIDYVFQAALLGSAFYFVFHTTSPLIVHWASEGKEQELVWELDFAYFYSSAIVAAAIGIVFIVVLPLSTPFVALLFAARYYTDKWQLLTAHSNSRFDPSPESTVSAALVMLLIVTAVGEAAFAAWLNMQAADALALFPWLTAGLLLAIVCIPQLQRQLATISARWENGDEEALSTVPAPQAYADAYQNPYMHASDHAYVSI
;
A
#
# COMPACT_ATOMS: atom_id res chain seq x y z
N PRO A 1 -31.87 -64.59 -19.43
CA PRO A 1 -30.68 -63.77 -19.72
C PRO A 1 -30.25 -62.94 -18.50
N PRO A 2 -28.99 -63.04 -18.03
CA PRO A 2 -28.49 -62.19 -16.97
C PRO A 2 -28.42 -60.72 -17.46
N PRO A 3 -28.50 -59.74 -16.55
CA PRO A 3 -28.39 -58.33 -16.92
C PRO A 3 -27.03 -58.05 -17.56
N PRO A 4 -26.96 -57.16 -18.57
CA PRO A 4 -25.70 -56.83 -19.21
C PRO A 4 -24.72 -56.24 -18.19
N PRO A 5 -23.41 -56.53 -18.31
CA PRO A 5 -22.40 -55.97 -17.42
C PRO A 5 -22.42 -54.43 -17.51
N PRO A 6 -22.15 -53.72 -16.40
CA PRO A 6 -22.13 -52.27 -16.40
C PRO A 6 -21.13 -51.78 -17.44
N ARG A 7 -21.62 -50.95 -18.36
CA ARG A 7 -20.84 -50.31 -19.42
C ARG A 7 -19.75 -49.50 -18.72
N ARG A 8 -18.49 -49.93 -18.81
CA ARG A 8 -17.35 -49.13 -18.34
C ARG A 8 -17.40 -47.80 -19.07
N VAL A 9 -17.74 -46.74 -18.33
CA VAL A 9 -17.56 -45.38 -18.81
C VAL A 9 -16.08 -45.27 -19.17
N PRO A 10 -15.71 -44.83 -20.39
CA PRO A 10 -14.31 -44.64 -20.71
C PRO A 10 -13.74 -43.72 -19.64
N ALA A 11 -12.68 -44.17 -18.96
CA ALA A 11 -11.95 -43.31 -18.05
C ALA A 11 -11.60 -42.06 -18.84
N VAL A 12 -12.18 -40.92 -18.45
CA VAL A 12 -11.80 -39.63 -19.02
C VAL A 12 -10.28 -39.57 -18.84
N GLU A 13 -9.56 -39.66 -19.95
CA GLU A 13 -8.11 -39.57 -19.95
C GLU A 13 -7.80 -38.14 -19.51
N ARG A 14 -7.66 -37.96 -18.19
CA ARG A 14 -7.41 -36.67 -17.57
C ARG A 14 -6.07 -36.23 -18.13
N ALA A 15 -6.09 -35.31 -19.10
CA ALA A 15 -4.89 -34.72 -19.64
C ALA A 15 -4.06 -34.18 -18.47
N ARG A 16 -2.99 -34.89 -18.12
CA ARG A 16 -2.07 -34.50 -17.06
C ARG A 16 -1.27 -33.32 -17.60
N PHE A 17 -1.81 -32.12 -17.45
CA PHE A 17 -1.05 -30.91 -17.74
C PHE A 17 0.06 -30.82 -16.68
N GLY A 18 1.29 -31.18 -17.08
CA GLY A 18 2.46 -30.97 -16.23
C GLY A 18 2.65 -29.48 -16.00
N THR A 19 2.50 -29.02 -14.76
CA THR A 19 2.65 -27.60 -14.39
C THR A 19 4.11 -27.13 -14.37
N GLY A 20 5.07 -28.02 -14.64
CA GLY A 20 6.49 -27.73 -14.52
C GLY A 20 6.97 -27.53 -13.08
N THR A 21 6.15 -27.92 -12.09
CA THR A 21 6.46 -27.83 -10.66
C THR A 21 6.38 -29.21 -10.03
N ALA A 22 7.37 -29.56 -9.21
CA ALA A 22 7.39 -30.81 -8.44
C ALA A 22 7.75 -30.52 -6.98
N PHE A 23 7.11 -31.24 -6.06
CA PHE A 23 7.44 -31.20 -4.64
C PHE A 23 8.33 -32.41 -4.33
N ILE A 24 9.46 -32.15 -3.69
CA ILE A 24 10.42 -33.18 -3.28
C ILE A 24 10.41 -33.20 -1.77
N THR A 25 10.11 -34.35 -1.19
CA THR A 25 10.16 -34.57 0.25
C THR A 25 11.47 -35.24 0.61
N PHE A 26 12.08 -34.79 1.70
CA PHE A 26 13.29 -35.38 2.27
C PHE A 26 12.92 -36.04 3.59
N THR A 27 13.68 -37.07 3.97
CA THR A 27 13.49 -37.75 5.26
C THR A 27 13.90 -36.89 6.44
N ARG A 28 14.78 -35.90 6.24
CA ARG A 28 15.31 -34.97 7.26
C ARG A 28 15.25 -33.53 6.76
N CYS A 29 14.99 -32.58 7.67
CA CYS A 29 15.03 -31.14 7.38
C CYS A 29 16.43 -30.67 6.95
N SER A 30 17.49 -31.15 7.63
CA SER A 30 18.88 -30.81 7.29
C SER A 30 19.29 -31.28 5.89
N ALA A 31 18.80 -32.43 5.44
CA ALA A 31 19.05 -32.91 4.08
C ALA A 31 18.38 -32.01 3.02
N ALA A 32 17.19 -31.50 3.30
CA ALA A 32 16.51 -30.54 2.41
C ALA A 32 17.25 -29.19 2.36
N ALA A 33 17.73 -28.70 3.51
CA ALA A 33 18.48 -27.46 3.60
C ALA A 33 19.84 -27.55 2.89
N ALA A 34 20.61 -28.61 3.15
CA ALA A 34 21.90 -28.86 2.50
C ALA A 34 21.75 -29.04 0.98
N PHE A 35 20.68 -29.73 0.53
CA PHE A 35 20.37 -29.83 -0.89
C PHE A 35 20.10 -28.46 -1.51
N LEU A 36 19.29 -27.63 -0.84
CA LEU A 36 18.96 -26.30 -1.34
C LEU A 36 20.20 -25.42 -1.44
N GLU A 37 21.06 -25.42 -0.43
CA GLU A 37 22.31 -24.66 -0.39
C GLU A 37 23.27 -25.10 -1.51
N ALA A 38 23.55 -26.40 -1.60
CA ALA A 38 24.40 -26.95 -2.66
C ALA A 38 23.83 -26.63 -4.05
N TYR A 39 22.51 -26.71 -4.23
CA TYR A 39 21.86 -26.37 -5.49
C TYR A 39 21.96 -24.86 -5.80
N THR A 40 21.81 -23.99 -4.81
CA THR A 40 21.96 -22.54 -5.00
C THR A 40 23.39 -22.16 -5.39
N ASP A 41 24.39 -22.82 -4.80
CA ASP A 41 25.80 -22.60 -5.12
C ASP A 41 26.14 -23.06 -6.53
N ILE A 42 25.69 -24.26 -6.92
CA ILE A 42 25.83 -24.77 -8.28
C ILE A 42 25.18 -23.81 -9.28
N ARG A 43 24.00 -23.27 -8.96
CA ARG A 43 23.29 -22.33 -9.81
C ARG A 43 23.98 -20.97 -9.91
N ALA A 44 24.51 -20.45 -8.81
CA ALA A 44 25.27 -19.21 -8.80
C ALA A 44 26.59 -19.34 -9.59
N ALA A 45 27.27 -20.47 -9.43
CA ALA A 45 28.47 -20.82 -10.20
C ALA A 45 28.18 -21.01 -11.70
N ALA A 46 27.02 -21.59 -12.04
CA ALA A 46 26.56 -21.72 -13.43
C ALA A 46 26.23 -20.37 -14.09
N ARG A 47 25.58 -19.44 -13.36
CA ARG A 47 25.25 -18.10 -13.86
C ARG A 47 26.47 -17.17 -14.00
N SER A 48 27.45 -17.31 -13.12
CA SER A 48 28.69 -16.52 -13.15
C SER A 48 29.70 -17.00 -14.19
N GLY A 49 29.40 -18.07 -14.94
CA GLY A 49 30.30 -18.63 -15.95
C GLY A 49 31.58 -19.25 -15.38
N ARG A 50 31.69 -19.39 -14.05
CA ARG A 50 32.87 -19.92 -13.35
C ARG A 50 33.07 -21.43 -13.56
N ILE A 51 32.03 -22.14 -13.98
CA ILE A 51 32.10 -23.55 -14.36
C ILE A 51 32.19 -23.63 -15.88
N SER A 52 33.40 -23.71 -16.45
CA SER A 52 33.58 -23.93 -17.90
C SER A 52 33.67 -25.41 -18.28
N ILE A 53 33.73 -26.34 -17.31
CA ILE A 53 33.89 -27.78 -17.60
C ILE A 53 33.09 -28.62 -16.60
N SER A 54 31.85 -28.98 -16.96
CA SER A 54 31.35 -30.34 -16.74
C SER A 54 30.10 -30.60 -17.60
N PRO A 55 30.11 -31.59 -18.51
CA PRO A 55 28.98 -31.95 -19.37
C PRO A 55 27.94 -32.79 -18.60
N SER A 56 27.68 -32.47 -17.34
CA SER A 56 26.64 -33.14 -16.57
C SER A 56 25.30 -32.46 -16.84
N GLY A 57 24.25 -33.24 -17.11
CA GLY A 57 22.88 -32.72 -17.32
C GLY A 57 22.37 -31.84 -16.16
N VAL A 58 23.04 -31.90 -15.00
CA VAL A 58 22.79 -31.11 -13.79
C VAL A 58 23.04 -29.61 -13.98
N VAL A 59 24.12 -29.19 -14.67
CA VAL A 59 24.41 -27.75 -14.87
C VAL A 59 23.42 -27.15 -15.89
N ARG A 60 23.06 -27.92 -16.92
CA ARG A 60 22.05 -27.51 -17.91
C ARG A 60 20.66 -27.43 -17.27
N SER A 61 20.31 -28.37 -16.38
CA SER A 61 19.05 -28.34 -15.65
C SER A 61 19.01 -27.23 -14.58
N ALA A 62 20.14 -26.85 -13.97
CA ALA A 62 20.23 -25.78 -12.99
C ALA A 62 19.82 -24.39 -13.51
N ASN A 63 19.93 -24.17 -14.83
CA ASN A 63 19.44 -22.93 -15.46
C ASN A 63 17.92 -22.92 -15.67
N HIS A 64 17.29 -24.09 -15.80
CA HIS A 64 15.85 -24.22 -16.09
C HIS A 64 14.99 -24.48 -14.85
N TRP A 65 15.56 -25.08 -13.80
CA TRP A 65 14.86 -25.37 -12.56
C TRP A 65 15.18 -24.32 -11.49
N VAL A 66 14.20 -24.08 -10.62
CA VAL A 66 14.32 -23.21 -9.44
C VAL A 66 13.91 -24.07 -8.25
N ALA A 67 14.84 -24.32 -7.32
CA ALA A 67 14.53 -24.94 -6.05
C ALA A 67 14.34 -23.86 -4.99
N ALA A 68 13.32 -24.03 -4.14
CA ALA A 68 13.04 -23.21 -2.97
C ALA A 68 12.31 -24.07 -1.94
N MET A 69 12.38 -23.71 -0.66
CA MET A 69 11.57 -24.37 0.36
C MET A 69 10.08 -24.21 0.04
N ALA A 70 9.33 -25.32 0.17
CA ALA A 70 7.90 -25.31 -0.06
C ALA A 70 7.18 -24.53 1.05
N HIS A 71 6.19 -23.73 0.66
CA HIS A 71 5.28 -23.09 1.60
C HIS A 71 4.27 -24.14 2.08
N LYS A 72 3.58 -23.87 3.18
CA LYS A 72 2.53 -24.78 3.69
C LYS A 72 1.50 -25.08 2.58
N PRO A 73 0.94 -26.30 2.53
CA PRO A 73 0.03 -26.70 1.44
C PRO A 73 -1.23 -25.84 1.33
N GLU A 74 -1.67 -25.26 2.46
CA GLU A 74 -2.80 -24.32 2.54
C GLU A 74 -2.49 -22.94 1.92
N ASP A 75 -1.22 -22.53 1.89
CA ASP A 75 -0.77 -21.24 1.35
C ASP A 75 -0.54 -21.32 -0.18
N ILE A 76 -0.51 -22.54 -0.75
CA ILE A 76 -0.24 -22.76 -2.17
C ILE A 76 -1.53 -22.58 -2.99
N VAL A 77 -1.47 -21.66 -3.96
CA VAL A 77 -2.54 -21.46 -4.95
C VAL A 77 -2.35 -22.43 -6.10
N TRP A 78 -2.92 -23.63 -5.98
CA TRP A 78 -2.78 -24.74 -6.93
C TRP A 78 -3.09 -24.37 -8.39
N ARG A 79 -4.07 -23.49 -8.62
CA ARG A 79 -4.45 -23.02 -9.98
C ARG A 79 -3.36 -22.21 -10.68
N ASN A 80 -2.50 -21.55 -9.91
CA ASN A 80 -1.50 -20.60 -10.39
C ASN A 80 -0.10 -21.20 -10.55
N LEU A 81 0.10 -22.47 -10.15
CA LEU A 81 1.37 -23.17 -10.31
C LEU A 81 1.83 -23.29 -11.76
N ARG A 82 0.90 -23.19 -12.72
CA ARG A 82 1.19 -23.19 -14.16
C ARG A 82 1.92 -21.96 -14.66
N TYR A 83 1.85 -20.83 -13.96
CA TYR A 83 2.40 -19.57 -14.44
C TYR A 83 3.89 -19.50 -14.16
N THR A 84 4.66 -19.09 -15.16
CA THR A 84 6.10 -18.79 -15.02
C THR A 84 6.33 -17.46 -14.30
N GLN A 85 7.53 -17.23 -13.77
CA GLN A 85 7.87 -15.98 -13.07
C GLN A 85 7.79 -14.75 -13.99
N SER A 86 8.21 -14.89 -15.26
CA SER A 86 8.11 -13.80 -16.25
C SER A 86 6.65 -13.45 -16.57
N GLN A 87 5.78 -14.45 -16.72
CA GLN A 87 4.34 -14.23 -16.90
C GLN A 87 3.72 -13.52 -15.70
N LEU A 88 4.11 -13.89 -14.48
CA LEU A 88 3.66 -13.21 -13.27
C LEU A 88 4.07 -11.73 -13.28
N VAL A 89 5.34 -11.44 -13.56
CA VAL A 89 5.83 -10.04 -13.63
C VAL A 89 5.08 -9.26 -14.71
N PHE A 90 4.91 -9.85 -15.90
CA PHE A 90 4.15 -9.21 -16.97
C PHE A 90 2.70 -8.90 -16.57
N MET A 91 2.01 -9.86 -15.92
CA MET A 91 0.66 -9.64 -15.39
C MET A 91 0.62 -8.51 -14.36
N VAL A 92 1.55 -8.52 -13.40
CA VAL A 92 1.62 -7.49 -12.35
C VAL A 92 1.87 -6.11 -12.96
N VAL A 93 2.84 -5.98 -13.88
CA VAL A 93 3.13 -4.70 -14.54
C VAL A 93 1.93 -4.21 -15.35
N THR A 94 1.27 -5.10 -16.10
CA THR A 94 0.08 -4.76 -16.89
C THR A 94 -1.06 -4.30 -15.99
N VAL A 95 -1.33 -5.02 -14.91
CA VAL A 95 -2.35 -4.66 -13.91
C VAL A 95 -2.03 -3.32 -13.26
N CYS A 96 -0.78 -3.09 -12.85
CA CYS A 96 -0.35 -1.81 -12.28
C CYS A 96 -0.54 -0.66 -13.28
N LEU A 97 -0.24 -0.86 -14.55
CA LEU A 97 -0.43 0.17 -15.59
C LEU A 97 -1.93 0.50 -15.76
N ILE A 98 -2.79 -0.52 -15.83
CA ILE A 98 -4.24 -0.32 -15.93
C ILE A 98 -4.77 0.42 -14.70
N LEU A 99 -4.37 0.00 -13.51
CA LEU A 99 -4.77 0.63 -12.25
C LEU A 99 -4.28 2.08 -12.17
N PHE A 100 -3.06 2.36 -12.61
CA PHE A 100 -2.51 3.71 -12.66
C PHE A 100 -3.35 4.64 -13.53
N VAL A 101 -3.71 4.20 -14.74
CA VAL A 101 -4.59 4.95 -15.64
C VAL A 101 -5.96 5.14 -14.98
N ALA A 102 -6.57 4.07 -14.46
CA ALA A 102 -7.89 4.13 -13.83
C ALA A 102 -7.92 5.09 -12.64
N PHE A 103 -6.94 5.03 -11.73
CA PHE A 103 -6.89 5.92 -10.58
C PHE A 103 -6.58 7.36 -10.97
N THR A 104 -5.74 7.60 -11.97
CA THR A 104 -5.53 8.94 -12.50
C THR A 104 -6.86 9.56 -12.93
N PHE A 105 -7.68 8.82 -13.70
CA PHE A 105 -9.02 9.28 -14.10
C PHE A 105 -9.99 9.48 -12.93
N ILE A 106 -10.00 8.57 -11.95
CA ILE A 106 -10.86 8.66 -10.75
C ILE A 106 -10.50 9.88 -9.90
N VAL A 107 -9.22 10.26 -9.88
CA VAL A 107 -8.68 11.36 -9.07
C VAL A 107 -8.71 12.67 -9.88
N THR A 108 -8.87 12.63 -11.20
CA THR A 108 -8.99 13.82 -12.06
C THR A 108 -10.12 14.81 -11.66
N PRO A 109 -11.28 14.42 -11.09
CA PRO A 109 -12.30 15.37 -10.65
C PRO A 109 -11.81 16.37 -9.59
N ILE A 110 -10.83 15.98 -8.77
CA ILE A 110 -10.16 16.87 -7.80
C ILE A 110 -9.47 18.02 -8.54
N PHE A 111 -8.76 17.71 -9.62
CA PHE A 111 -8.12 18.71 -10.48
C PHE A 111 -9.16 19.66 -11.08
N PHE A 112 -10.31 19.14 -11.56
CA PHE A 112 -11.39 19.99 -12.08
C PHE A 112 -12.00 20.90 -11.02
N ILE A 113 -12.27 20.40 -9.81
CA ILE A 113 -12.79 21.21 -8.71
C ILE A 113 -11.78 22.27 -8.31
N GLN A 114 -10.49 21.94 -8.28
CA GLN A 114 -9.43 22.89 -7.96
C GLN A 114 -9.31 24.00 -9.00
N ILE A 115 -9.41 23.66 -10.30
CA ILE A 115 -9.47 24.64 -11.38
C ILE A 115 -10.65 25.59 -11.18
N LEU A 116 -11.83 25.07 -10.84
CA LEU A 116 -13.01 25.91 -10.60
C LEU A 116 -12.81 26.89 -9.44
N ILE A 117 -12.17 26.45 -8.35
CA ILE A 117 -11.83 27.33 -7.21
C ILE A 117 -10.84 28.40 -7.64
N PHE A 118 -9.78 28.02 -8.36
CA PHE A 118 -8.75 28.95 -8.84
C PHE A 118 -9.33 30.03 -9.77
N PHE A 119 -10.16 29.64 -10.74
CA PHE A 119 -10.86 30.61 -11.59
C PHE A 119 -11.79 31.53 -10.79
N GLY A 120 -12.44 31.01 -9.75
CA GLY A 120 -13.21 31.84 -8.81
C GLY A 120 -12.34 32.89 -8.12
N ASP A 121 -11.19 32.50 -7.57
CA ASP A 121 -10.29 33.42 -6.86
C ASP A 121 -9.62 34.45 -7.80
N ALA A 122 -9.24 34.06 -9.02
CA ALA A 122 -8.64 34.96 -10.02
C ALA A 122 -9.58 36.11 -10.44
N THR A 123 -10.90 35.87 -10.46
CA THR A 123 -11.88 36.95 -10.73
C THR A 123 -11.90 38.01 -9.62
N ILE A 124 -11.46 37.66 -8.41
CA ILE A 124 -11.45 38.53 -7.24
C ILE A 124 -10.13 39.29 -7.16
N GLU A 125 -9.01 38.64 -7.47
CA GLU A 125 -7.68 39.28 -7.48
C GLU A 125 -7.54 40.42 -8.50
N GLY A 126 -8.33 40.42 -9.57
CA GLY A 126 -8.40 41.50 -10.56
C GLY A 126 -9.09 42.78 -10.05
N THR A 127 -9.54 42.82 -8.79
CA THR A 127 -10.16 44.03 -8.23
C THR A 127 -9.16 44.94 -7.53
N PRO A 128 -9.22 46.26 -7.81
CA PRO A 128 -8.30 47.21 -7.21
C PRO A 128 -8.50 47.23 -5.70
N ASP A 129 -7.40 47.08 -4.96
CA ASP A 129 -7.40 47.15 -3.50
C ASP A 129 -8.05 48.46 -3.05
N VAL A 130 -9.04 48.38 -2.16
CA VAL A 130 -9.67 49.56 -1.57
C VAL A 130 -8.61 50.29 -0.75
N ASN A 131 -8.36 51.56 -1.07
CA ASN A 131 -7.32 52.39 -0.44
C ASN A 131 -7.37 52.25 1.11
N PRO A 132 -6.28 51.82 1.78
CA PRO A 132 -6.25 51.62 3.23
C PRO A 132 -6.68 52.86 4.03
N ASP A 133 -6.54 54.05 3.47
CA ASP A 133 -6.96 55.31 4.10
C ASP A 133 -8.47 55.40 4.37
N ALA A 134 -9.30 54.71 3.57
CA ALA A 134 -10.75 54.69 3.77
C ALA A 134 -11.18 53.79 4.94
N ALA A 135 -10.35 52.81 5.32
CA ALA A 135 -10.60 51.92 6.46
C ALA A 135 -10.20 52.54 7.81
N ILE A 136 -9.32 53.54 7.81
CA ILE A 136 -8.82 54.24 9.01
C ILE A 136 -9.87 55.21 9.60
N ALA A 137 -10.94 55.53 8.86
CA ALA A 137 -12.00 56.44 9.31
C ALA A 137 -12.96 55.84 10.37
N LEU A 138 -12.86 54.54 10.68
CA LEU A 138 -13.68 53.85 11.68
C LEU A 138 -12.76 53.16 12.70
N ASP A 139 -12.64 53.78 13.86
CA ASP A 139 -12.07 53.27 15.12
C ASP A 139 -10.82 52.34 15.02
N PRO A 140 -9.60 52.87 15.24
CA PRO A 140 -8.35 52.13 15.06
C PRO A 140 -8.10 51.00 16.09
N ALA A 141 -9.00 50.79 17.06
CA ALA A 141 -8.80 49.84 18.15
C ALA A 141 -9.56 48.51 18.02
N SER A 142 -10.51 48.36 17.07
CA SER A 142 -11.50 47.26 17.14
C SER A 142 -11.73 46.44 15.86
N ALA A 143 -11.16 46.81 14.70
CA ALA A 143 -11.41 46.09 13.45
C ALA A 143 -10.13 45.42 12.86
N PRO A 144 -10.13 44.09 12.63
CA PRO A 144 -9.04 43.45 11.89
C PRO A 144 -8.99 43.98 10.45
N VAL A 145 -7.76 44.07 9.89
CA VAL A 145 -7.54 44.47 8.50
C VAL A 145 -8.40 43.59 7.58
N PRO A 146 -9.33 44.16 6.78
CA PRO A 146 -10.24 43.37 5.95
C PRO A 146 -9.45 42.60 4.90
N THR A 147 -9.80 41.32 4.71
CA THR A 147 -9.17 40.48 3.69
C THR A 147 -9.48 41.03 2.28
N LYS A 148 -8.63 40.69 1.28
CA LYS A 148 -8.83 41.12 -0.13
C LYS A 148 -10.22 40.74 -0.68
N PHE A 149 -10.77 39.65 -0.18
CA PHE A 149 -12.11 39.18 -0.49
C PHE A 149 -13.20 40.09 0.11
N GLU A 150 -12.98 40.57 1.33
CA GLU A 150 -13.91 41.48 2.02
C GLU A 150 -13.89 42.89 1.42
N SER A 151 -12.74 43.35 0.94
CA SER A 151 -12.61 44.60 0.19
C SER A 151 -13.25 44.53 -1.20
N TYR A 152 -13.15 43.40 -1.94
CA TYR A 152 -13.89 43.19 -3.19
C TYR A 152 -15.40 43.41 -3.03
N TYR A 153 -16.01 42.78 -2.03
CA TYR A 153 -17.45 42.91 -1.77
C TYR A 153 -17.85 44.27 -1.20
N ARG A 154 -16.99 44.93 -0.40
CA ARG A 154 -17.22 46.31 0.05
C ARG A 154 -17.13 47.31 -1.11
N SER A 155 -16.21 47.11 -2.05
CA SER A 155 -16.01 48.00 -3.21
C SER A 155 -17.16 47.96 -4.21
N THR A 156 -17.87 46.83 -4.31
CA THR A 156 -18.90 46.58 -5.34
C THR A 156 -20.32 46.98 -4.93
N GLY A 157 -20.48 47.76 -3.86
CA GLY A 157 -21.74 48.37 -3.44
C GLY A 157 -22.66 47.39 -2.70
N GLY A 158 -22.71 47.52 -1.38
CA GLY A 158 -23.51 46.69 -0.48
C GLY A 158 -25.03 46.86 -0.66
N GLY A 159 -25.62 46.06 -1.55
CA GLY A 159 -27.03 45.68 -1.46
C GLY A 159 -27.16 44.36 -0.71
N GLY A 160 -28.16 44.23 0.18
CA GLY A 160 -28.35 43.03 1.03
C GLY A 160 -28.39 41.68 0.28
N SER A 161 -28.68 41.67 -1.02
CA SER A 161 -28.59 40.48 -1.89
C SER A 161 -27.15 39.98 -2.08
N LYS A 162 -26.15 40.88 -2.17
CA LYS A 162 -24.75 40.54 -2.43
C LYS A 162 -23.97 40.15 -1.17
N SER A 163 -24.45 40.52 0.02
CA SER A 163 -23.95 39.97 1.29
C SER A 163 -24.23 38.48 1.41
N ASN A 164 -25.41 38.03 0.96
CA ASN A 164 -25.70 36.60 0.88
C ASN A 164 -24.82 35.88 -0.15
N GLU A 165 -24.46 36.54 -1.25
CA GLU A 165 -23.49 36.00 -2.22
C GLU A 165 -22.09 35.87 -1.59
N TYR A 166 -21.62 36.85 -0.80
CA TYR A 166 -20.35 36.73 -0.05
C TYR A 166 -20.32 35.50 0.86
N TRP A 167 -21.35 35.33 1.70
CA TRP A 167 -21.43 34.19 2.60
C TRP A 167 -21.61 32.88 1.83
N ALA A 168 -22.32 32.89 0.71
CA ALA A 168 -22.45 31.73 -0.16
C ALA A 168 -21.11 31.34 -0.81
N HIS A 169 -20.33 32.30 -1.31
CA HIS A 169 -19.00 32.05 -1.88
C HIS A 169 -17.99 31.59 -0.83
N LEU A 170 -17.99 32.20 0.37
CA LEU A 170 -17.14 31.77 1.48
C LEU A 170 -17.50 30.37 1.95
N TYR A 171 -18.80 30.07 2.05
CA TYR A 171 -19.30 28.74 2.37
C TYR A 171 -18.92 27.72 1.29
N LEU A 172 -19.14 28.04 0.01
CA LEU A 172 -18.80 27.17 -1.12
C LEU A 172 -17.29 26.87 -1.14
N ARG A 173 -16.44 27.88 -0.91
CA ARG A 173 -14.99 27.72 -0.83
C ARG A 173 -14.57 26.84 0.34
N THR A 174 -15.18 27.04 1.51
CA THR A 174 -14.91 26.23 2.71
C THR A 174 -15.35 24.78 2.52
N VAL A 175 -16.54 24.57 1.95
CA VAL A 175 -17.09 23.24 1.65
C VAL A 175 -16.25 22.55 0.59
N ALA A 176 -15.88 23.22 -0.50
CA ALA A 176 -15.05 22.63 -1.55
C ALA A 176 -13.66 22.23 -1.02
N ARG A 177 -13.07 23.07 -0.16
CA ARG A 177 -11.80 22.76 0.53
C ARG A 177 -11.91 21.54 1.44
N LEU A 178 -13.05 21.34 2.12
CA LEU A 178 -13.27 20.16 2.96
C LEU A 178 -13.56 18.89 2.15
N LEU A 179 -14.31 19.03 1.05
CA LEU A 179 -14.75 17.91 0.21
C LEU A 179 -13.60 17.28 -0.58
N LEU A 180 -12.58 18.05 -0.95
CA LEU A 180 -11.51 17.57 -1.80
C LEU A 180 -10.60 16.51 -1.10
N PRO A 181 -10.07 16.76 0.12
CA PRO A 181 -9.43 15.72 0.92
C PRO A 181 -10.36 14.57 1.27
N LEU A 182 -11.65 14.85 1.50
CA LEU A 182 -12.64 13.83 1.84
C LEU A 182 -12.86 12.87 0.69
N PHE A 183 -12.98 13.38 -0.54
CA PHE A 183 -13.15 12.55 -1.73
C PHE A 183 -11.91 11.68 -1.96
N ILE A 184 -10.69 12.24 -1.82
CA ILE A 184 -9.43 11.46 -1.89
C ILE A 184 -9.41 10.38 -0.81
N LEU A 185 -9.80 10.72 0.42
CA LEU A 185 -9.90 9.77 1.51
C LEU A 185 -10.90 8.66 1.18
N LEU A 186 -12.07 8.98 0.64
CA LEU A 186 -13.09 7.98 0.27
C LEU A 186 -12.59 7.06 -0.86
N VAL A 187 -11.94 7.62 -1.90
CA VAL A 187 -11.34 6.81 -2.98
C VAL A 187 -10.26 5.89 -2.42
N ASN A 188 -9.37 6.42 -1.58
CA ASN A 188 -8.28 5.64 -0.98
C ASN A 188 -8.75 4.65 0.08
N PHE A 189 -9.87 4.91 0.74
CA PHE A 189 -10.37 4.05 1.79
C PHE A 189 -11.32 2.98 1.26
N PHE A 190 -12.14 3.26 0.24
CA PHE A 190 -13.18 2.33 -0.23
C PHE A 190 -12.94 1.80 -1.65
N LEU A 191 -12.44 2.60 -2.58
CA LEU A 191 -12.39 2.17 -3.98
C LEU A 191 -11.07 1.52 -4.33
N MET A 192 -9.96 2.18 -4.01
CA MET A 192 -8.65 1.77 -4.46
C MET A 192 -8.18 0.43 -3.87
N PRO A 193 -8.25 0.20 -2.56
CA PRO A 193 -7.80 -1.07 -2.01
C PRO A 193 -8.62 -2.26 -2.52
N TYR A 194 -9.92 -2.07 -2.76
CA TYR A 194 -10.80 -3.07 -3.37
C TYR A 194 -10.40 -3.41 -4.81
N MET A 195 -10.23 -2.39 -5.64
CA MET A 195 -9.81 -2.57 -7.03
C MET A 195 -8.43 -3.25 -7.11
N VAL A 196 -7.47 -2.80 -6.29
CA VAL A 196 -6.12 -3.37 -6.25
C VAL A 196 -6.16 -4.81 -5.74
N HIS A 197 -6.91 -5.11 -4.68
CA HIS A 197 -7.00 -6.46 -4.14
C HIS A 197 -7.57 -7.44 -5.18
N TYR A 198 -8.66 -7.05 -5.87
CA TYR A 198 -9.23 -7.85 -6.94
C TYR A 198 -8.27 -8.04 -8.13
N ALA A 199 -7.55 -6.98 -8.50
CA ALA A 199 -6.60 -7.03 -9.60
C ALA A 199 -5.38 -7.91 -9.26
N VAL A 200 -4.85 -7.81 -8.04
CA VAL A 200 -3.75 -8.66 -7.54
C VAL A 200 -4.18 -10.12 -7.38
N ARG A 201 -5.45 -10.38 -7.02
CA ARG A 201 -6.01 -11.74 -7.03
C ARG A 201 -6.06 -12.35 -8.42
N SER A 202 -6.25 -11.51 -9.44
CA SER A 202 -6.23 -11.92 -10.85
C SER A 202 -4.81 -12.22 -11.36
N CYS A 203 -3.77 -11.73 -10.67
CA CYS A 203 -2.38 -12.08 -10.96
C CYS A 203 -2.09 -13.53 -10.56
N GLY A 204 -1.22 -14.19 -11.35
CA GLY A 204 -0.84 -15.60 -11.18
C GLY A 204 0.06 -15.91 -9.99
N PHE A 205 -0.14 -15.29 -8.82
CA PHE A 205 0.66 -15.57 -7.63
C PHE A 205 0.48 -17.03 -7.18
N ARG A 206 1.59 -17.72 -6.93
CA ARG A 206 1.59 -19.14 -6.56
C ARG A 206 1.33 -19.38 -5.07
N VAL A 207 1.52 -18.35 -4.25
CA VAL A 207 1.49 -18.40 -2.79
C VAL A 207 0.62 -17.25 -2.28
N VAL A 208 -0.27 -17.50 -1.32
CA VAL A 208 -1.20 -16.50 -0.76
C VAL A 208 -0.43 -15.45 0.04
N SER A 209 0.53 -15.85 0.87
CA SER A 209 1.38 -14.93 1.64
C SER A 209 2.14 -13.94 0.74
N SER A 210 2.76 -14.43 -0.34
CA SER A 210 3.43 -13.58 -1.33
C SER A 210 2.46 -12.64 -2.05
N ARG A 211 1.23 -13.11 -2.34
CA ARG A 211 0.18 -12.28 -2.96
C ARG A 211 -0.22 -11.15 -2.02
N ASN A 212 -0.44 -11.45 -0.74
CA ASN A 212 -0.86 -10.47 0.26
C ASN A 212 0.25 -9.42 0.50
N ARG A 213 1.53 -9.84 0.53
CA ARG A 213 2.66 -8.91 0.57
C ARG A 213 2.75 -8.01 -0.66
N ALA A 214 2.56 -8.58 -1.85
CA ALA A 214 2.53 -7.79 -3.08
C ALA A 214 1.35 -6.80 -3.09
N ALA A 215 0.15 -7.24 -2.68
CA ALA A 215 -1.01 -6.38 -2.52
C ALA A 215 -0.70 -5.22 -1.56
N PHE A 216 -0.09 -5.49 -0.41
CA PHE A 216 0.31 -4.47 0.56
C PHE A 216 1.22 -3.41 -0.08
N CYS A 217 2.30 -3.85 -0.76
CA CYS A 217 3.24 -2.93 -1.41
C CYS A 217 2.58 -2.11 -2.53
N ILE A 218 1.74 -2.74 -3.36
CA ILE A 218 1.06 -2.07 -4.47
C ILE A 218 0.02 -1.07 -3.94
N ILE A 219 -0.79 -1.44 -2.95
CA ILE A 219 -1.75 -0.54 -2.29
C ILE A 219 -1.01 0.64 -1.64
N CYS A 220 0.06 0.39 -0.88
CA CYS A 220 0.89 1.44 -0.30
C CYS A 220 1.41 2.42 -1.36
N ALA A 221 1.95 1.89 -2.47
CA ALA A 221 2.48 2.72 -3.55
C ALA A 221 1.39 3.58 -4.20
N PHE A 222 0.22 3.01 -4.49
CA PHE A 222 -0.92 3.77 -5.06
C PHE A 222 -1.49 4.78 -4.06
N MET A 223 -1.59 4.44 -2.77
CA MET A 223 -1.98 5.37 -1.71
C MET A 223 -1.04 6.57 -1.67
N LEU A 224 0.27 6.32 -1.64
CA LEU A 224 1.26 7.39 -1.60
C LEU A 224 1.17 8.27 -2.84
N PHE A 225 1.06 7.66 -4.03
CA PHE A 225 0.94 8.42 -5.27
C PHE A 225 -0.34 9.27 -5.30
N ASN A 226 -1.47 8.70 -4.87
CA ASN A 226 -2.76 9.38 -4.89
C ASN A 226 -2.89 10.46 -3.81
N VAL A 227 -2.34 10.23 -2.62
CA VAL A 227 -2.45 11.20 -1.53
C VAL A 227 -1.40 12.29 -1.66
N LEU A 228 -0.14 11.95 -1.95
CA LEU A 228 0.97 12.87 -1.85
C LEU A 228 1.34 13.50 -3.21
N ILE A 229 1.54 12.66 -4.22
CA ILE A 229 2.11 13.11 -5.50
C ILE A 229 1.05 13.81 -6.37
N ILE A 230 -0.11 13.18 -6.58
CA ILE A 230 -1.17 13.78 -7.43
C ILE A 230 -1.63 15.14 -6.89
N PRO A 231 -1.94 15.32 -5.60
CA PRO A 231 -2.37 16.61 -5.08
C PRO A 231 -1.26 17.65 -5.07
N ALA A 232 -0.01 17.27 -4.79
CA ALA A 232 1.14 18.18 -4.90
C ALA A 232 1.28 18.76 -6.33
N LEU A 233 1.14 17.90 -7.35
CA LEU A 233 1.17 18.29 -8.77
C LEU A 233 -0.08 19.07 -9.21
N SER A 234 -1.25 18.74 -8.64
CA SER A 234 -2.54 19.32 -9.02
C SER A 234 -2.78 20.71 -8.44
N LEU A 235 -2.23 21.01 -7.26
CA LEU A 235 -2.54 22.23 -6.51
C LEU A 235 -1.71 23.46 -6.96
N SER A 236 -0.62 23.22 -7.68
CA SER A 236 0.25 24.25 -8.27
C SER A 236 -0.10 24.57 -9.74
N GLY A 237 -0.97 23.78 -10.40
CA GLY A 237 -1.23 23.94 -11.83
C GLY A 237 -0.07 23.46 -12.71
N LEU A 238 -0.38 22.76 -13.80
CA LEU A 238 0.65 22.16 -14.66
C LEU A 238 1.60 23.20 -15.27
N ASP A 239 1.10 24.40 -15.57
CA ASP A 239 1.92 25.47 -16.15
C ASP A 239 2.96 26.00 -15.16
N GLU A 240 2.59 26.19 -13.89
CA GLU A 240 3.52 26.59 -12.84
C GLU A 240 4.52 25.46 -12.57
N PHE A 241 4.07 24.20 -12.56
CA PHE A 241 4.97 23.05 -12.44
C PHE A 241 6.01 22.99 -13.58
N PHE A 242 5.61 23.21 -14.83
CA PHE A 242 6.55 23.22 -15.96
C PHE A 242 7.51 24.42 -15.95
N GLN A 243 7.07 25.56 -15.40
CA GLN A 243 7.95 26.70 -15.17
C GLN A 243 8.94 26.42 -14.03
N LEU A 244 8.46 25.95 -12.88
CA LEU A 244 9.26 25.58 -11.72
C LEU A 244 10.28 24.49 -12.07
N THR A 245 9.91 23.46 -12.83
CA THR A 245 10.84 22.40 -13.26
C THR A 245 11.88 22.87 -14.28
N ARG A 246 11.63 23.97 -14.98
CA ARG A 246 12.60 24.57 -15.91
C ARG A 246 13.59 25.49 -15.18
N GLU A 247 13.14 26.13 -14.11
CA GLU A 247 13.91 27.16 -13.39
C GLU A 247 14.63 26.63 -12.14
N LEU A 248 14.09 25.59 -11.49
CA LEU A 248 14.59 25.04 -10.23
C LEU A 248 15.14 23.62 -10.39
N SER A 249 16.04 23.23 -9.49
CA SER A 249 16.49 21.83 -9.40
C SER A 249 15.37 20.93 -8.87
N PHE A 250 15.45 19.62 -9.15
CA PHE A 250 14.44 18.64 -8.70
C PHE A 250 14.15 18.74 -7.18
N ASP A 251 15.19 18.89 -6.38
CA ASP A 251 15.08 18.98 -4.92
C ASP A 251 14.33 20.25 -4.48
N GLN A 252 14.57 21.37 -5.16
CA GLN A 252 13.89 22.63 -4.91
C GLN A 252 12.43 22.59 -5.34
N VAL A 253 12.11 21.94 -6.46
CA VAL A 253 10.72 21.70 -6.88
C VAL A 253 9.99 20.87 -5.84
N LEU A 254 10.62 19.80 -5.33
CA LEU A 254 10.03 18.96 -4.28
C LEU A 254 9.76 19.76 -2.99
N ALA A 255 10.72 20.58 -2.57
CA ALA A 255 10.56 21.45 -1.40
C ALA A 255 9.42 22.45 -1.56
N VAL A 256 9.36 23.14 -2.71
CA VAL A 256 8.29 24.12 -3.00
C VAL A 256 6.94 23.41 -3.03
N MET A 257 6.80 22.28 -3.72
CA MET A 257 5.51 21.59 -3.85
C MET A 257 5.00 20.96 -2.54
N MET A 258 5.90 20.48 -1.67
CA MET A 258 5.51 19.82 -0.43
C MET A 258 5.39 20.78 0.76
N LEU A 259 6.24 21.80 0.85
CA LEU A 259 6.34 22.66 2.04
C LEU A 259 5.77 24.06 1.79
N TYR A 260 5.69 24.51 0.54
CA TYR A 260 5.22 25.84 0.17
C TYR A 260 3.86 25.81 -0.54
N GLY A 261 2.95 26.70 -0.15
CA GLY A 261 1.71 26.97 -0.91
C GLY A 261 0.43 26.29 -0.43
N SER A 262 -0.54 26.22 -1.34
CA SER A 262 -1.91 25.71 -1.13
C SER A 262 -1.96 24.20 -0.87
N SER A 263 -0.90 23.47 -1.22
CA SER A 263 -0.77 22.02 -1.06
C SER A 263 -0.65 21.60 0.41
N THR A 264 0.13 22.31 1.21
CA THR A 264 0.32 22.04 2.65
C THR A 264 -1.01 22.07 3.40
N ALA A 265 -1.86 23.06 3.11
CA ALA A 265 -3.20 23.18 3.68
C ALA A 265 -4.07 21.95 3.37
N PHE A 266 -4.03 21.47 2.13
CA PHE A 266 -4.73 20.26 1.72
C PHE A 266 -4.23 19.02 2.48
N PHE A 267 -2.91 18.84 2.63
CA PHE A 267 -2.34 17.68 3.31
C PHE A 267 -2.69 17.66 4.80
N ILE A 268 -2.70 18.83 5.44
CA ILE A 268 -3.15 18.98 6.82
C ILE A 268 -4.62 18.54 6.92
N ASP A 269 -5.50 19.10 6.10
CA ASP A 269 -6.92 18.76 6.09
C ASP A 269 -7.12 17.24 5.83
N TYR A 270 -6.33 16.64 4.93
CA TYR A 270 -6.33 15.20 4.68
C TYR A 270 -5.91 14.38 5.90
N VAL A 271 -4.79 14.70 6.56
CA VAL A 271 -4.28 13.95 7.73
C VAL A 271 -5.30 14.00 8.87
N PHE A 272 -5.92 15.15 9.11
CA PHE A 272 -6.97 15.31 10.11
C PHE A 272 -8.18 14.41 9.79
N GLN A 273 -8.66 14.45 8.55
CA GLN A 273 -9.77 13.61 8.12
C GLN A 273 -9.41 12.11 8.16
N ALA A 274 -8.21 11.73 7.73
CA ALA A 274 -7.72 10.35 7.77
C ALA A 274 -7.63 9.81 9.21
N ALA A 275 -7.16 10.64 10.15
CA ALA A 275 -7.06 10.27 11.56
C ALA A 275 -8.43 9.96 12.18
N LEU A 276 -9.40 10.85 11.96
CA LEU A 276 -10.73 10.76 12.56
C LEU A 276 -11.67 9.86 11.73
N LEU A 277 -11.96 10.26 10.50
CA LEU A 277 -12.93 9.58 9.63
C LEU A 277 -12.40 8.24 9.14
N GLY A 278 -11.10 8.13 8.82
CA GLY A 278 -10.52 6.87 8.36
C GLY A 278 -10.66 5.75 9.40
N SER A 279 -10.46 6.05 10.68
CA SER A 279 -10.67 5.10 11.78
C SER A 279 -12.14 4.73 11.96
N ALA A 280 -13.05 5.70 11.83
CA ALA A 280 -14.48 5.46 11.88
C ALA A 280 -14.95 4.56 10.72
N PHE A 281 -14.54 4.87 9.48
CA PHE A 281 -14.87 4.07 8.31
C PHE A 281 -14.36 2.64 8.42
N TYR A 282 -13.17 2.43 8.97
CA TYR A 282 -12.67 1.09 9.23
C TYR A 282 -13.55 0.27 10.15
N PHE A 283 -13.93 0.88 11.28
CA PHE A 283 -14.76 0.22 12.27
C PHE A 283 -16.13 -0.11 11.67
N VAL A 284 -16.77 0.84 10.99
CA VAL A 284 -18.07 0.62 10.33
C VAL A 284 -17.96 -0.46 9.26
N PHE A 285 -16.92 -0.39 8.41
CA PHE A 285 -16.73 -1.35 7.34
C PHE A 285 -16.60 -2.79 7.85
N HIS A 286 -15.84 -3.01 8.92
CA HIS A 286 -15.64 -4.36 9.49
C HIS A 286 -16.74 -4.84 10.41
N THR A 287 -17.51 -3.95 11.01
CA THR A 287 -18.70 -4.36 11.77
C THR A 287 -19.84 -4.73 10.81
N THR A 288 -19.99 -4.00 9.70
CA THR A 288 -21.08 -4.22 8.75
C THR A 288 -20.81 -5.34 7.74
N SER A 289 -19.57 -5.56 7.30
CA SER A 289 -19.26 -6.62 6.33
C SER A 289 -19.65 -8.03 6.78
N PRO A 290 -19.36 -8.52 8.00
CA PRO A 290 -19.81 -9.83 8.45
C PRO A 290 -21.34 -9.89 8.63
N LEU A 291 -21.98 -8.79 9.03
CA LEU A 291 -23.45 -8.70 9.12
C LEU A 291 -24.10 -8.87 7.75
N ILE A 292 -23.57 -8.20 6.71
CA ILE A 292 -24.06 -8.31 5.33
C ILE A 292 -23.81 -9.72 4.79
N VAL A 293 -22.64 -10.30 5.06
CA VAL A 293 -22.31 -11.66 4.63
C VAL A 293 -23.16 -12.70 5.34
N HIS A 294 -23.40 -12.55 6.64
CA HIS A 294 -24.31 -13.43 7.39
C HIS A 294 -25.74 -13.35 6.84
N TRP A 295 -26.21 -12.13 6.54
CA TRP A 295 -27.50 -11.90 5.90
C TRP A 295 -27.58 -12.53 4.49
N ALA A 296 -26.55 -12.36 3.67
CA ALA A 296 -26.49 -12.89 2.31
C ALA A 296 -26.24 -14.41 2.24
N SER A 297 -25.62 -14.99 3.26
CA SER A 297 -25.25 -16.42 3.30
C SER A 297 -26.31 -17.31 3.97
N GLU A 298 -27.46 -16.77 4.36
CA GLU A 298 -28.55 -17.50 5.02
C GLU A 298 -28.09 -18.34 6.23
N GLY A 299 -27.06 -17.88 6.95
CA GLY A 299 -26.52 -18.58 8.12
C GLY A 299 -25.65 -19.81 7.82
N LYS A 300 -25.19 -20.02 6.57
CA LYS A 300 -24.14 -21.01 6.23
C LYS A 300 -22.76 -20.42 6.52
N GLU A 301 -22.49 -20.21 7.80
CA GLU A 301 -21.39 -19.37 8.31
C GLU A 301 -19.95 -19.90 8.10
N GLN A 302 -19.75 -21.12 7.57
CA GLN A 302 -18.44 -21.78 7.72
C GLN A 302 -17.42 -21.56 6.60
N GLU A 303 -17.82 -21.11 5.41
CA GLU A 303 -16.88 -20.98 4.27
C GLU A 303 -16.54 -19.54 3.87
N LEU A 304 -17.23 -18.54 4.42
CA LEU A 304 -16.96 -17.12 4.14
C LEU A 304 -16.36 -16.39 5.35
N VAL A 305 -15.42 -17.04 6.05
CA VAL A 305 -14.55 -16.32 6.97
C VAL A 305 -13.73 -15.36 6.11
N TRP A 306 -14.06 -14.08 6.17
CA TRP A 306 -13.27 -13.04 5.52
C TRP A 306 -11.86 -13.11 6.12
N GLU A 307 -10.88 -13.51 5.32
CA GLU A 307 -9.48 -13.40 5.75
C GLU A 307 -9.22 -11.93 6.06
N LEU A 308 -8.70 -11.63 7.25
CA LEU A 308 -8.34 -10.27 7.62
C LEU A 308 -7.40 -9.72 6.53
N ASP A 309 -7.91 -8.81 5.68
CA ASP A 309 -7.15 -8.23 4.58
C ASP A 309 -6.08 -7.27 5.13
N PHE A 310 -4.99 -7.86 5.64
CA PHE A 310 -3.85 -7.15 6.21
C PHE A 310 -3.31 -6.09 5.23
N ALA A 311 -3.25 -6.45 3.95
CA ALA A 311 -2.73 -5.57 2.91
C ALA A 311 -3.51 -4.24 2.80
N TYR A 312 -4.82 -4.27 3.03
CA TYR A 312 -5.70 -3.14 2.81
C TYR A 312 -5.53 -2.06 3.87
N PHE A 313 -5.78 -2.42 5.14
CA PHE A 313 -5.99 -1.42 6.18
C PHE A 313 -4.69 -0.93 6.78
N TYR A 314 -3.70 -1.81 6.93
CA TYR A 314 -2.38 -1.42 7.42
C TYR A 314 -1.69 -0.46 6.45
N SER A 315 -1.87 -0.63 5.13
CA SER A 315 -1.34 0.30 4.13
C SER A 315 -1.88 1.72 4.33
N SER A 316 -3.18 1.89 4.55
CA SER A 316 -3.78 3.21 4.78
C SER A 316 -3.25 3.90 6.04
N ALA A 317 -3.09 3.15 7.13
CA ALA A 317 -2.64 3.68 8.41
C ALA A 317 -1.16 4.09 8.34
N ILE A 318 -0.33 3.26 7.70
CA ILE A 318 1.10 3.53 7.51
C ILE A 318 1.30 4.75 6.62
N VAL A 319 0.55 4.88 5.52
CA VAL A 319 0.68 6.05 4.62
C VAL A 319 0.19 7.33 5.32
N ALA A 320 -0.94 7.28 6.03
CA ALA A 320 -1.40 8.44 6.80
C ALA A 320 -0.41 8.87 7.89
N ALA A 321 0.20 7.90 8.59
CA ALA A 321 1.25 8.16 9.56
C ALA A 321 2.52 8.72 8.92
N ALA A 322 2.93 8.18 7.76
CA ALA A 322 4.09 8.65 7.02
C ALA A 322 3.93 10.12 6.61
N ILE A 323 2.77 10.47 6.05
CA ILE A 323 2.44 11.86 5.69
C ILE A 323 2.41 12.73 6.95
N GLY A 324 1.76 12.27 8.01
CA GLY A 324 1.75 12.96 9.29
C GLY A 324 3.17 13.31 9.76
N ILE A 325 4.09 12.33 9.74
CA ILE A 325 5.51 12.51 10.12
C ILE A 325 6.22 13.53 9.22
N VAL A 326 6.03 13.46 7.90
CA VAL A 326 6.60 14.44 6.96
C VAL A 326 6.16 15.87 7.31
N PHE A 327 4.91 16.05 7.72
CA PHE A 327 4.36 17.37 8.06
C PHE A 327 4.54 17.77 9.52
N ILE A 328 5.14 16.95 10.40
CA ILE A 328 5.42 17.33 11.80
C ILE A 328 6.28 18.60 11.87
N VAL A 329 7.24 18.73 10.95
CA VAL A 329 8.17 19.87 10.94
C VAL A 329 7.46 21.18 10.59
N VAL A 330 6.51 21.12 9.66
CA VAL A 330 5.72 22.30 9.25
C VAL A 330 4.62 22.60 10.24
N LEU A 331 3.93 21.57 10.73
CA LEU A 331 2.81 21.68 11.64
C LEU A 331 2.92 20.61 12.74
N PRO A 332 3.53 20.94 13.89
CA PRO A 332 3.63 20.03 15.04
C PRO A 332 2.27 19.58 15.57
N LEU A 333 1.21 20.36 15.31
CA LEU A 333 -0.17 20.05 15.66
C LEU A 333 -0.69 18.78 14.97
N SER A 334 -0.06 18.31 13.88
CA SER A 334 -0.41 17.03 13.25
C SER A 334 -0.10 15.81 14.14
N THR A 335 0.92 15.91 15.00
CA THR A 335 1.40 14.83 15.88
C THR A 335 0.30 14.20 16.76
N PRO A 336 -0.50 14.96 17.53
CA PRO A 336 -1.58 14.38 18.33
C PRO A 336 -2.65 13.66 17.48
N PHE A 337 -2.88 14.08 16.23
CA PHE A 337 -3.84 13.40 15.35
C PHE A 337 -3.28 12.08 14.80
N VAL A 338 -1.98 12.04 14.48
CA VAL A 338 -1.31 10.78 14.12
C VAL A 338 -1.30 9.82 15.31
N ALA A 339 -1.03 10.32 16.52
CA ALA A 339 -1.13 9.51 17.74
C ALA A 339 -2.56 8.99 17.98
N LEU A 340 -3.57 9.84 17.76
CA LEU A 340 -4.97 9.47 17.84
C LEU A 340 -5.35 8.41 16.81
N LEU A 341 -4.86 8.51 15.57
CA LEU A 341 -5.04 7.50 14.52
C LEU A 341 -4.54 6.14 15.03
N PHE A 342 -3.31 6.06 15.56
CA PHE A 342 -2.76 4.81 16.07
C PHE A 342 -3.52 4.28 17.30
N ALA A 343 -3.93 5.16 18.22
CA ALA A 343 -4.72 4.78 19.38
C ALA A 343 -6.07 4.19 18.97
N ALA A 344 -6.80 4.87 18.09
CA ALA A 344 -8.07 4.39 17.56
C ALA A 344 -7.89 3.04 16.85
N ARG A 345 -6.85 2.92 16.01
CA ARG A 345 -6.53 1.68 15.29
C ARG A 345 -6.22 0.51 16.21
N TYR A 346 -5.44 0.75 17.25
CA TYR A 346 -5.14 -0.27 18.24
C TYR A 346 -6.41 -0.83 18.89
N TYR A 347 -7.35 0.03 19.30
CA TYR A 347 -8.60 -0.43 19.91
C TYR A 347 -9.51 -1.15 18.91
N THR A 348 -9.61 -0.66 17.67
CA THR A 348 -10.42 -1.32 16.63
C THR A 348 -9.87 -2.69 16.27
N ASP A 349 -8.56 -2.81 16.11
CA ASP A 349 -7.90 -4.08 15.77
C ASP A 349 -8.01 -5.06 16.93
N LYS A 350 -7.78 -4.60 18.16
CA LYS A 350 -7.95 -5.42 19.36
C LYS A 350 -9.37 -5.99 19.45
N TRP A 351 -10.39 -5.14 19.26
CA TRP A 351 -11.78 -5.59 19.27
C TRP A 351 -12.04 -6.63 18.17
N GLN A 352 -11.55 -6.38 16.96
CA GLN A 352 -11.73 -7.27 15.82
C GLN A 352 -11.09 -8.63 16.00
N LEU A 353 -9.86 -8.69 16.52
CA LEU A 353 -9.15 -9.93 16.80
C LEU A 353 -9.86 -10.75 17.88
N LEU A 354 -10.43 -10.09 18.89
CA LEU A 354 -11.13 -10.75 20.00
C LEU A 354 -12.52 -11.26 19.60
N THR A 355 -13.24 -10.56 18.71
CA THR A 355 -14.65 -10.87 18.40
C THR A 355 -14.84 -11.63 17.08
N ALA A 356 -14.23 -11.17 15.99
CA ALA A 356 -14.55 -11.63 14.64
C ALA A 356 -13.52 -12.61 14.06
N HIS A 357 -12.26 -12.53 14.48
CA HIS A 357 -11.14 -13.22 13.84
C HIS A 357 -10.35 -14.14 14.80
N SER A 358 -11.01 -14.73 15.79
CA SER A 358 -10.38 -15.57 16.83
C SER A 358 -9.57 -16.75 16.29
N ASN A 359 -9.88 -17.22 15.08
CA ASN A 359 -9.18 -18.30 14.38
C ASN A 359 -8.48 -17.86 13.08
N SER A 360 -8.29 -16.55 12.86
CA SER A 360 -7.57 -16.06 11.69
C SER A 360 -6.13 -16.58 11.73
N ARG A 361 -5.78 -17.35 10.70
CA ARG A 361 -4.48 -18.01 10.58
C ARG A 361 -3.44 -16.96 10.21
N PHE A 362 -2.81 -16.36 11.21
CA PHE A 362 -1.65 -15.51 10.97
C PHE A 362 -0.49 -16.40 10.50
N ASP A 363 0.04 -16.07 9.32
CA ASP A 363 1.24 -16.72 8.79
C ASP A 363 2.39 -16.50 9.79
N PRO A 364 3.12 -17.53 10.22
CA PRO A 364 4.17 -17.43 11.25
C PRO A 364 5.40 -16.57 10.88
N SER A 365 5.37 -15.82 9.76
CA SER A 365 6.45 -14.90 9.37
C SER A 365 6.01 -13.41 9.35
N PRO A 366 5.42 -12.87 10.44
CA PRO A 366 5.00 -11.46 10.50
C PRO A 366 6.17 -10.49 10.27
N GLU A 367 7.41 -10.95 10.49
CA GLU A 367 8.62 -10.17 10.31
C GLU A 367 8.82 -9.65 8.88
N SER A 368 8.47 -10.43 7.85
CA SER A 368 8.73 -10.06 6.46
C SER A 368 7.78 -8.96 5.95
N THR A 369 6.56 -8.94 6.48
CA THR A 369 5.54 -7.93 6.15
C THR A 369 5.76 -6.66 6.97
N VAL A 370 6.08 -6.80 8.26
CA VAL A 370 6.45 -5.66 9.12
C VAL A 370 7.73 -4.99 8.61
N SER A 371 8.73 -5.76 8.16
CA SER A 371 9.93 -5.17 7.56
C SER A 371 9.62 -4.43 6.25
N ALA A 372 8.77 -4.98 5.38
CA ALA A 372 8.34 -4.27 4.17
C ALA A 372 7.59 -2.97 4.48
N ALA A 373 6.68 -3.00 5.47
CA ALA A 373 5.97 -1.83 5.98
C ALA A 373 6.93 -0.75 6.52
N LEU A 374 7.90 -1.15 7.34
CA LEU A 374 8.91 -0.24 7.90
C LEU A 374 9.81 0.37 6.82
N VAL A 375 10.21 -0.41 5.82
CA VAL A 375 11.00 0.09 4.69
C VAL A 375 10.19 1.10 3.88
N MET A 376 8.92 0.84 3.60
CA MET A 376 8.05 1.80 2.91
C MET A 376 7.87 3.09 3.72
N LEU A 377 7.65 2.97 5.04
CA LEU A 377 7.57 4.12 5.93
C LEU A 377 8.88 4.93 5.91
N LEU A 378 10.02 4.25 6.00
CA LEU A 378 11.36 4.86 5.94
C LEU A 378 11.59 5.62 4.64
N ILE A 379 11.17 5.05 3.50
CA ILE A 379 11.30 5.71 2.19
C ILE A 379 10.48 7.00 2.19
N VAL A 380 9.24 6.97 2.67
CA VAL A 380 8.38 8.16 2.68
C VAL A 380 8.90 9.23 3.63
N THR A 381 9.37 8.84 4.82
CA THR A 381 9.98 9.80 5.76
C THR A 381 11.26 10.41 5.18
N ALA A 382 12.10 9.61 4.51
CA ALA A 382 13.31 10.10 3.87
C ALA A 382 13.01 11.11 2.75
N VAL A 383 11.94 10.90 1.96
CA VAL A 383 11.49 11.88 0.95
C VAL A 383 11.08 13.20 1.62
N GLY A 384 10.39 13.15 2.77
CA GLY A 384 10.04 14.36 3.53
C GLY A 384 11.25 15.08 4.11
N GLU A 385 12.20 14.35 4.67
CA GLU A 385 13.46 14.93 5.19
C GLU A 385 14.29 15.55 4.07
N ALA A 386 14.34 14.93 2.88
CA ALA A 386 14.99 15.49 1.71
C ALA A 386 14.30 16.80 1.24
N ALA A 387 12.97 16.82 1.20
CA ALA A 387 12.21 18.04 0.90
C ALA A 387 12.50 19.16 1.92
N PHE A 388 12.61 18.81 3.20
CA PHE A 388 12.91 19.77 4.27
C PHE A 388 14.37 20.29 4.21
N ALA A 389 15.33 19.42 3.89
CA ALA A 389 16.71 19.84 3.66
C ALA A 389 16.82 20.80 2.47
N ALA A 390 16.13 20.48 1.38
CA ALA A 390 16.07 21.34 0.20
C ALA A 390 15.44 22.71 0.53
N TRP A 391 14.39 22.74 1.36
CA TRP A 391 13.82 23.99 1.85
C TRP A 391 14.79 24.84 2.68
N LEU A 392 15.57 24.22 3.58
CA LEU A 392 16.60 24.92 4.36
C LEU A 392 17.69 25.53 3.44
N ASN A 393 18.11 24.80 2.41
CA ASN A 393 19.06 25.30 1.41
C ASN A 393 18.49 26.50 0.64
N MET A 394 17.19 26.52 0.33
CA MET A 394 16.55 27.68 -0.32
C MET A 394 16.57 28.93 0.56
N GLN A 395 16.64 28.80 1.88
CA GLN A 395 16.76 29.93 2.83
C GLN A 395 18.21 30.34 3.11
N ALA A 396 19.18 29.84 2.35
CA ALA A 396 20.61 30.04 2.59
C ALA A 396 21.09 29.54 3.98
N ALA A 397 20.41 28.52 4.52
CA ALA A 397 20.71 27.90 5.82
C ALA A 397 21.46 26.56 5.66
N ASP A 398 22.54 26.55 4.86
CA ASP A 398 23.25 25.34 4.42
C ASP A 398 23.74 24.45 5.59
N ALA A 399 24.18 25.06 6.70
CA ALA A 399 24.63 24.33 7.89
C ALA A 399 23.48 23.58 8.58
N LEU A 400 22.26 24.13 8.54
CA LEU A 400 21.07 23.50 9.12
C LEU A 400 20.53 22.38 8.22
N ALA A 401 20.75 22.46 6.91
CA ALA A 401 20.33 21.45 5.95
C ALA A 401 21.06 20.10 6.10
N LEU A 402 22.15 20.04 6.86
CA LEU A 402 22.84 18.79 7.20
C LEU A 402 22.05 17.94 8.21
N PHE A 403 21.27 18.56 9.10
CA PHE A 403 20.56 17.83 10.16
C PHE A 403 19.53 16.83 9.62
N PRO A 404 18.67 17.15 8.63
CA PRO A 404 17.71 16.18 8.08
C PRO A 404 18.39 14.99 7.39
N TRP A 405 19.55 15.20 6.75
CA TRP A 405 20.32 14.09 6.17
C TRP A 405 20.93 13.19 7.25
N LEU A 406 21.36 13.76 8.37
CA LEU A 406 21.86 13.00 9.52
C LEU A 406 20.74 12.20 10.19
N THR A 407 19.54 12.77 10.34
CA THR A 407 18.39 12.05 10.91
C THR A 407 17.92 10.94 9.96
N ALA A 408 17.87 11.18 8.66
CA ALA A 408 17.58 10.16 7.65
C ALA A 408 18.57 8.99 7.73
N GLY A 409 19.86 9.29 7.79
CA GLY A 409 20.93 8.30 7.92
C GLY A 409 20.82 7.50 9.23
N LEU A 410 20.47 8.16 10.34
CA LEU A 410 20.26 7.51 11.63
C LEU A 410 19.04 6.59 11.61
N LEU A 411 17.91 7.03 11.05
CA LEU A 411 16.69 6.22 10.91
C LEU A 411 16.94 5.00 10.03
N LEU A 412 17.65 5.18 8.92
CA LEU A 412 18.04 4.09 8.03
C LEU A 412 18.95 3.09 8.76
N ALA A 413 19.91 3.57 9.56
CA ALA A 413 20.73 2.70 10.39
C ALA A 413 19.90 1.94 11.43
N ILE A 414 18.98 2.60 12.14
CA ILE A 414 18.10 1.98 13.15
C ILE A 414 17.19 0.92 12.55
N VAL A 415 16.72 1.08 11.30
CA VAL A 415 15.85 0.09 10.66
C VAL A 415 16.66 -1.04 10.01
N CYS A 416 17.73 -0.70 9.28
CA CYS A 416 18.51 -1.68 8.53
C CYS A 416 19.43 -2.53 9.41
N ILE A 417 20.02 -1.99 10.48
CA ILE A 417 20.96 -2.74 11.33
C ILE A 417 20.27 -3.91 12.05
N PRO A 418 19.13 -3.75 12.75
CA PRO A 418 18.44 -4.86 13.38
C PRO A 418 17.87 -5.85 12.37
N GLN A 419 17.41 -5.38 11.21
CA GLN A 419 16.97 -6.27 10.14
C GLN A 419 18.13 -7.12 9.63
N LEU A 420 19.29 -6.51 9.38
CA LEU A 420 20.50 -7.21 8.97
C LEU A 420 20.97 -8.18 10.06
N GLN A 421 20.97 -7.77 11.32
CA GLN A 421 21.31 -8.63 12.46
C GLN A 421 20.35 -9.81 12.59
N ARG A 422 19.04 -9.62 12.38
CA ARG A 422 18.06 -10.70 12.39
C ARG A 422 18.19 -11.63 11.19
N GLN A 423 18.48 -11.10 10.00
CA GLN A 423 18.80 -11.93 8.83
C GLN A 423 20.07 -12.75 9.10
N LEU A 424 21.10 -12.16 9.69
CA LEU A 424 22.32 -12.86 10.09
C LEU A 424 22.07 -13.89 11.19
N ALA A 425 21.22 -13.58 12.18
CA ALA A 425 20.87 -14.47 13.29
C ALA A 425 19.96 -15.62 12.85
N THR A 426 19.04 -15.40 11.90
CA THR A 426 18.21 -16.47 11.32
C THR A 426 19.05 -17.36 10.41
N ILE A 427 20.03 -16.81 9.70
CA ILE A 427 21.03 -17.60 9.00
C ILE A 427 21.81 -18.40 10.05
N SER A 428 22.42 -17.79 11.07
CA SER A 428 23.23 -18.50 12.08
C SER A 428 22.46 -19.57 12.85
N ALA A 429 21.20 -19.30 13.24
CA ALA A 429 20.35 -20.27 13.92
C ALA A 429 19.90 -21.40 12.98
N ARG A 430 19.76 -21.17 11.67
CA ARG A 430 19.57 -22.26 10.69
C ARG A 430 20.81 -23.14 10.57
N TRP A 431 22.00 -22.58 10.75
CA TRP A 431 23.25 -23.35 10.82
C TRP A 431 23.32 -24.16 12.12
N GLU A 432 23.09 -23.56 13.29
CA GLU A 432 23.13 -24.25 14.59
C GLU A 432 22.01 -25.28 14.79
N ASN A 433 20.75 -24.95 14.47
CA ASN A 433 19.65 -25.91 14.57
C ASN A 433 19.71 -26.99 13.48
N GLY A 434 20.41 -26.73 12.37
CA GLY A 434 20.71 -27.73 11.36
C GLY A 434 21.56 -28.89 11.92
N ASP A 435 22.39 -28.59 12.93
CA ASP A 435 23.21 -29.57 13.63
C ASP A 435 22.44 -30.28 14.78
N GLU A 436 21.49 -29.60 15.46
CA GLU A 436 20.69 -30.20 16.54
C GLU A 436 19.46 -31.02 16.07
N GLU A 437 18.72 -30.59 15.03
CA GLU A 437 17.61 -31.38 14.44
C GLU A 437 18.12 -32.67 13.76
N ALA A 438 19.43 -32.75 13.45
CA ALA A 438 20.08 -33.93 12.90
C ALA A 438 20.03 -35.16 13.83
N LEU A 439 19.66 -35.00 15.11
CA LEU A 439 19.54 -36.09 16.08
C LEU A 439 18.14 -36.71 16.21
N SER A 440 17.08 -36.13 15.63
CA SER A 440 15.73 -36.71 15.70
C SER A 440 15.49 -37.68 14.54
N THR A 441 15.28 -38.97 14.87
CA THR A 441 15.25 -40.11 13.94
C THR A 441 13.85 -40.42 13.41
N VAL A 442 12.94 -39.44 13.34
CA VAL A 442 11.58 -39.71 12.86
C VAL A 442 11.55 -39.60 11.33
N PRO A 443 11.30 -40.70 10.58
CA PRO A 443 11.18 -40.62 9.13
C PRO A 443 9.99 -39.73 8.76
N ALA A 444 10.14 -38.90 7.73
CA ALA A 444 9.05 -38.07 7.21
C ALA A 444 7.81 -38.94 6.93
N PRO A 445 6.70 -38.79 7.67
CA PRO A 445 5.50 -39.58 7.47
C PRO A 445 4.96 -39.39 6.04
N GLN A 446 4.38 -40.45 5.48
CA GLN A 446 3.66 -40.42 4.19
C GLN A 446 2.64 -39.27 4.11
N ALA A 447 2.12 -38.83 5.28
CA ALA A 447 1.30 -37.64 5.44
C ALA A 447 1.86 -36.38 4.75
N TYR A 448 3.18 -36.19 4.67
CA TYR A 448 3.76 -35.05 3.96
C TYR A 448 3.66 -35.18 2.43
N ALA A 449 3.77 -36.39 1.88
CA ALA A 449 3.60 -36.61 0.45
C ALA A 449 2.12 -36.44 0.03
N ASP A 450 1.20 -36.84 0.90
CA ASP A 450 -0.24 -36.67 0.68
C ASP A 450 -0.70 -35.21 0.84
N ALA A 451 -0.06 -34.45 1.74
CA ALA A 451 -0.40 -33.05 1.98
C ALA A 451 -0.16 -32.12 0.77
N TYR A 452 0.79 -32.45 -0.12
CA TYR A 452 1.09 -31.67 -1.33
C TYR A 452 0.43 -32.24 -2.59
N GLN A 453 -0.69 -32.95 -2.44
CA GLN A 453 -1.56 -33.33 -3.55
C GLN A 453 -2.57 -32.23 -3.83
N ASN A 454 -2.83 -31.98 -5.11
CA ASN A 454 -3.77 -30.95 -5.52
C ASN A 454 -5.19 -31.32 -5.01
N PRO A 455 -5.82 -30.48 -4.15
CA PRO A 455 -7.15 -30.76 -3.59
C PRO A 455 -8.23 -30.97 -4.67
N TYR A 456 -8.07 -30.30 -5.83
CA TYR A 456 -8.99 -30.42 -6.96
C TYR A 456 -8.91 -31.78 -7.68
N MET A 457 -7.93 -32.63 -7.36
CA MET A 457 -7.87 -34.00 -7.90
C MET A 457 -8.77 -34.98 -7.13
N HIS A 458 -9.04 -34.72 -5.84
CA HIS A 458 -9.86 -35.58 -4.96
C HIS A 458 -11.35 -35.20 -4.96
N ALA A 459 -11.67 -33.93 -5.25
CA ALA A 459 -13.05 -33.39 -5.19
C ALA A 459 -14.01 -33.90 -6.30
N SER A 460 -13.54 -34.68 -7.28
CA SER A 460 -14.41 -35.16 -8.37
C SER A 460 -15.29 -36.36 -7.99
N ASP A 461 -14.99 -37.05 -6.88
CA ASP A 461 -15.76 -38.24 -6.50
C ASP A 461 -16.99 -37.89 -5.64
N HIS A 462 -17.01 -36.69 -5.05
CA HIS A 462 -18.15 -36.14 -4.34
C HIS A 462 -18.20 -34.61 -4.48
N ALA A 463 -18.83 -34.08 -5.54
CA ALA A 463 -19.59 -32.81 -5.55
C ALA A 463 -19.69 -32.21 -6.96
N TYR A 464 -20.75 -32.58 -7.67
CA TYR A 464 -21.58 -31.54 -8.28
C TYR A 464 -22.47 -30.99 -7.18
N VAL A 465 -22.02 -29.96 -6.46
CA VAL A 465 -22.91 -29.08 -5.68
C VAL A 465 -22.41 -27.64 -5.89
N SER A 466 -23.03 -27.03 -6.90
CA SER A 466 -23.34 -25.60 -7.10
C SER A 466 -22.33 -24.52 -6.66
N ILE A 467 -21.73 -23.90 -7.70
CA ILE A 467 -21.55 -22.47 -8.02
C ILE A 467 -21.74 -21.46 -6.89
#